data_AF-A0AAP6ZTF9-F1
#
_entry.id   AF-A0AAP6ZTF9-F1
#
_cell.length_a   1.000
_cell.length_b   1.000
_cell.length_c   1.000
_cell.angle_alpha   90.00
_cell.angle_beta   90.00
_cell.angle_gamma   90.00
#
_symmetry.space_group_name_H-M   'P 1'
#
loop_
_entity.id
_entity.type
_entity.pdbx_description
1 polymer ?
#
loop_
_entity_poly.entity_id
_entity_poly.type
_entity_poly.pdbx_seq_one_letter_code
_entity_poly.pdbx_strand_id
1 'polypeptide(L)'
;MSKKNTVEKPKFTPALLHPKYWGVWFGFGLLALTVNLLPYALLLKIGRGIGALGMKLGKSRVKVAKRNLELAFPEMEAKEVDRMVVENFKNTGMALIETGITWFWPTWRFKRILIAKDIKELQRLNDEGKGVLLCCVHALNLEITARAFGVLGLPGYGAYRPHTNPAYEFIQYRGRTRNGNQLIYRRDLKQMVRVLRQGHRLFYLPDQDYGHNKSVFVPFFAVEEACTTTGTSILAYTSKSAIVPGSGFRNQNGKYEIIADKSIDQDFPQKDETAAAAYMNKFVEEIIMRAPEQWMWLHKRFKSLPDHSLTNSRYQ
;
A
#
# COMPACT_ATOMS: atom_id res chain seq x y z
N MET A 1 23.73 11.16 -17.44
CA MET A 1 23.27 11.27 -16.02
C MET A 1 23.16 9.88 -15.43
N SER A 2 24.07 9.50 -14.53
CA SER A 2 24.03 8.20 -13.84
C SER A 2 22.71 8.04 -13.09
N LYS A 3 21.86 7.09 -13.50
CA LYS A 3 20.64 6.74 -12.77
C LYS A 3 21.09 6.06 -11.47
N LYS A 4 21.28 6.85 -10.40
CA LYS A 4 21.52 6.31 -9.06
C LYS A 4 20.39 5.35 -8.74
N ASN A 5 20.69 4.05 -8.66
CA ASN A 5 19.75 2.99 -8.31
C ASN A 5 19.62 2.83 -6.78
N THR A 6 20.01 3.84 -6.00
CA THR A 6 20.03 3.81 -4.54
C THR A 6 19.11 4.90 -3.98
N VAL A 7 18.49 4.62 -2.83
CA VAL A 7 17.73 5.63 -2.08
C VAL A 7 18.67 6.24 -1.05
N GLU A 8 19.10 7.47 -1.30
CA GLU A 8 19.92 8.23 -0.35
C GLU A 8 19.03 8.92 0.67
N LYS A 9 19.45 8.93 1.95
CA LYS A 9 18.77 9.69 2.99
C LYS A 9 18.85 11.19 2.67
N PRO A 10 17.74 11.87 2.39
CA PRO A 10 17.77 13.30 2.11
C PRO A 10 18.22 14.06 3.35
N LYS A 11 19.19 14.96 3.16
CA LYS A 11 19.67 15.88 4.21
C LYS A 11 18.91 17.19 4.12
N PHE A 12 18.63 17.79 5.27
CA PHE A 12 18.10 19.15 5.29
C PHE A 12 19.19 20.11 4.81
N THR A 13 18.86 21.01 3.91
CA THR A 13 19.73 22.10 3.48
C THR A 13 18.93 23.40 3.42
N PRO A 14 19.57 24.58 3.61
CA PRO A 14 18.87 25.85 3.46
C PRO A 14 18.18 26.04 2.10
N ALA A 15 18.68 25.37 1.05
CA ALA A 15 18.05 25.36 -0.27
C ALA A 15 16.61 24.79 -0.26
N LEU A 16 16.27 23.94 0.72
CA LEU A 16 14.90 23.44 0.89
C LEU A 16 13.93 24.53 1.38
N LEU A 17 14.42 25.64 1.93
CA LEU A 17 13.60 26.77 2.39
C LEU A 17 13.30 27.79 1.28
N HIS A 18 13.81 27.58 0.08
CA HIS A 18 13.58 28.46 -1.07
C HIS A 18 12.06 28.66 -1.31
N PRO A 19 11.60 29.88 -1.68
CA PRO A 19 10.17 30.20 -1.85
C PRO A 19 9.36 29.21 -2.70
N LYS A 20 9.97 28.66 -3.75
CA LYS A 20 9.38 27.60 -4.60
C LYS A 20 8.90 26.35 -3.83
N TYR A 21 9.37 26.12 -2.61
CA TYR A 21 8.97 25.00 -1.75
C TYR A 21 8.02 25.41 -0.61
N TRP A 22 7.68 26.69 -0.45
CA TRP A 22 6.83 27.15 0.65
C TRP A 22 5.45 26.50 0.65
N GLY A 23 4.86 26.24 -0.51
CA GLY A 23 3.58 25.52 -0.58
C GLY A 23 3.65 24.10 0.00
N VAL A 24 4.78 23.40 -0.19
CA VAL A 24 5.00 22.07 0.40
C VAL A 24 5.14 22.16 1.92
N TRP A 25 5.96 23.10 2.40
CA TRP A 25 6.16 23.31 3.84
C TRP A 25 4.88 23.75 4.54
N PHE A 26 4.13 24.68 3.94
CA PHE A 26 2.85 25.13 4.46
C PHE A 26 1.82 23.99 4.49
N GLY A 27 1.70 23.23 3.40
CA GLY A 27 0.76 22.10 3.33
C GLY A 27 1.05 21.02 4.37
N PHE A 28 2.30 20.56 4.48
CA PHE A 28 2.67 19.58 5.50
C PHE A 28 2.71 20.15 6.91
N GLY A 29 3.07 21.43 7.08
CA GLY A 29 3.01 22.12 8.35
C GLY A 29 1.59 22.21 8.89
N LEU A 30 0.64 22.60 8.04
CA LEU A 30 -0.80 22.61 8.37
C LEU A 30 -1.30 21.20 8.69
N LEU A 31 -0.92 20.19 7.90
CA LEU A 31 -1.28 18.80 8.18
C LEU A 31 -0.72 18.34 9.54
N ALA A 32 0.56 18.62 9.81
CA ALA A 32 1.23 18.29 11.06
C ALA A 32 0.56 18.99 12.27
N LEU A 33 0.23 20.26 12.14
CA LEU A 33 -0.49 21.04 13.15
C LEU A 33 -1.87 20.42 13.41
N THR A 34 -2.63 20.18 12.35
CA THR A 34 -3.99 19.62 12.41
C THR A 34 -4.01 18.29 13.14
N VAL A 35 -3.15 17.34 12.74
CA VAL A 35 -3.15 16.01 13.37
C VAL A 35 -2.66 16.05 14.82
N ASN A 36 -1.71 16.92 15.17
CA ASN A 36 -1.19 16.97 16.53
C ASN A 36 -2.13 17.68 17.51
N LEU A 37 -2.84 18.73 17.07
CA LEU A 37 -3.72 19.51 17.94
C LEU A 37 -5.10 18.87 18.14
N LEU A 38 -5.67 18.25 17.10
CA LEU A 38 -7.05 17.77 17.17
C LEU A 38 -7.16 16.36 17.78
N PRO A 39 -8.25 16.06 18.51
CA PRO A 39 -8.57 14.69 18.93
C PRO A 39 -8.80 13.75 17.74
N TYR A 40 -8.50 12.46 17.92
CA TYR A 40 -8.60 11.48 16.84
C TYR A 40 -10.00 11.35 16.24
N ALA A 41 -11.06 11.43 17.06
CA ALA A 41 -12.44 11.37 16.58
C ALA A 41 -12.77 12.54 15.62
N LEU A 42 -12.21 13.73 15.85
CA LEU A 42 -12.41 14.87 14.96
C LEU A 42 -11.61 14.70 13.67
N LEU A 43 -10.40 14.16 13.75
CA LEU A 43 -9.58 13.82 12.58
C LEU A 43 -10.28 12.81 11.67
N LEU A 44 -10.95 11.80 12.23
CA LEU A 44 -11.79 10.85 11.47
C LEU A 44 -12.91 11.57 10.72
N LYS A 45 -13.63 12.49 11.39
CA LYS A 45 -14.71 13.27 10.77
C LYS A 45 -14.18 14.17 9.65
N ILE A 46 -13.09 14.90 9.90
CA ILE A 46 -12.45 15.79 8.92
C ILE A 46 -11.98 14.99 7.71
N GLY A 47 -11.22 13.92 7.91
CA GLY A 47 -10.70 13.10 6.81
C GLY A 47 -11.80 12.51 5.94
N ARG A 48 -12.84 11.93 6.57
CA ARG A 48 -14.00 11.40 5.84
C ARG A 48 -14.78 12.50 5.11
N GLY A 49 -14.89 13.69 5.71
CA GLY A 49 -15.49 14.88 5.09
C GLY A 49 -14.74 15.38 3.86
N ILE A 50 -13.40 15.43 3.92
CA ILE A 50 -12.54 15.77 2.77
C ILE A 50 -12.80 14.82 1.61
N GLY A 51 -12.93 13.52 1.91
CA GLY A 51 -13.23 12.49 0.91
C GLY A 51 -14.58 12.68 0.24
N ALA A 52 -15.61 12.93 1.04
CA ALA A 52 -16.96 13.20 0.55
C ALA A 52 -17.03 14.47 -0.34
N LEU A 53 -16.30 15.52 0.02
CA LEU A 53 -16.19 16.73 -0.81
C LEU A 53 -15.37 16.47 -2.09
N GLY A 54 -14.25 15.76 -1.95
CA GLY A 54 -13.36 15.39 -3.05
C GLY A 54 -14.06 14.56 -4.13
N MET A 55 -15.05 13.75 -3.75
CA MET A 55 -15.89 12.99 -4.68
C MET A 55 -16.60 13.89 -5.70
N LYS A 56 -17.04 15.10 -5.30
CA LYS A 56 -17.74 16.05 -6.19
C LYS A 56 -16.84 16.58 -7.30
N LEU A 57 -15.55 16.75 -7.00
CA LEU A 57 -14.54 17.26 -7.93
C LEU A 57 -13.87 16.12 -8.73
N GLY A 58 -13.79 14.93 -8.16
CA GLY A 58 -13.08 13.77 -8.69
C GLY A 58 -13.88 12.86 -9.61
N LYS A 59 -14.79 13.39 -10.45
CA LYS A 59 -15.73 12.58 -11.27
C LYS A 59 -15.07 11.45 -12.06
N SER A 60 -13.88 11.66 -12.64
CA SER A 60 -13.13 10.62 -13.35
C SER A 60 -12.73 9.46 -12.43
N ARG A 61 -12.28 9.75 -11.19
CA ARG A 61 -11.91 8.73 -10.21
C ARG A 61 -13.12 7.98 -9.66
N VAL A 62 -14.26 8.66 -9.55
CA VAL A 62 -15.55 8.03 -9.20
C VAL A 62 -15.91 6.97 -10.25
N LYS A 63 -15.84 7.31 -11.55
CA LYS A 63 -16.08 6.36 -12.63
C LYS A 63 -15.15 5.15 -12.58
N VAL A 64 -13.86 5.37 -12.30
CA VAL A 64 -12.87 4.28 -12.18
C VAL A 64 -13.21 3.36 -11.00
N ALA A 65 -13.50 3.91 -9.83
CA ALA A 65 -13.83 3.11 -8.65
C ALA A 65 -15.11 2.30 -8.86
N LYS A 66 -16.16 2.94 -9.40
CA LYS A 66 -17.40 2.28 -9.76
C LYS A 66 -17.17 1.13 -10.74
N ARG A 67 -16.44 1.40 -11.83
CA ARG A 67 -16.18 0.38 -12.85
C ARG A 67 -15.37 -0.80 -12.32
N ASN A 68 -14.39 -0.55 -11.44
CA ASN A 68 -13.66 -1.65 -10.81
C ASN A 68 -14.56 -2.54 -9.96
N LEU A 69 -15.47 -1.96 -9.18
CA LEU A 69 -16.40 -2.70 -8.33
C LEU A 69 -17.38 -3.51 -9.19
N GLU A 70 -17.93 -2.93 -10.26
CA GLU A 70 -18.80 -3.64 -11.20
C GLU A 70 -18.09 -4.83 -11.87
N LEU A 71 -16.80 -4.69 -12.19
CA LEU A 71 -16.00 -5.77 -12.78
C LEU A 71 -15.64 -6.85 -11.75
N ALA A 72 -15.32 -6.46 -10.53
CA ALA A 72 -14.92 -7.39 -9.47
C ALA A 72 -16.11 -8.14 -8.86
N PHE A 73 -17.27 -7.48 -8.77
CA PHE A 73 -18.49 -7.99 -8.12
C PHE A 73 -19.71 -7.79 -9.03
N PRO A 74 -19.82 -8.54 -10.14
CA PRO A 74 -20.89 -8.36 -11.13
C PRO A 74 -22.30 -8.63 -10.58
N GLU A 75 -22.40 -9.39 -9.50
CA GLU A 75 -23.66 -9.71 -8.82
C GLU A 75 -24.08 -8.64 -7.79
N MET A 76 -23.21 -7.67 -7.47
CA MET A 76 -23.51 -6.59 -6.52
C MET A 76 -24.52 -5.61 -7.12
N GLU A 77 -25.58 -5.28 -6.37
CA GLU A 77 -26.59 -4.35 -6.85
C GLU A 77 -25.98 -2.95 -7.12
N ALA A 78 -26.46 -2.25 -8.15
CA ALA A 78 -25.95 -0.93 -8.51
C ALA A 78 -25.98 0.08 -7.35
N LYS A 79 -27.00 -0.02 -6.47
CA LYS A 79 -27.12 0.82 -5.27
C LYS A 79 -26.04 0.51 -4.22
N GLU A 80 -25.65 -0.75 -4.10
CA GLU A 80 -24.57 -1.18 -3.20
C GLU A 80 -23.20 -0.76 -3.74
N VAL A 81 -22.98 -0.89 -5.05
CA VAL A 81 -21.79 -0.36 -5.73
C VAL A 81 -21.66 1.14 -5.45
N ASP A 82 -22.72 1.93 -5.64
CA ASP A 82 -22.67 3.37 -5.40
C ASP A 82 -22.39 3.70 -3.92
N ARG A 83 -22.96 2.94 -2.97
CA ARG A 83 -22.65 3.08 -1.53
C ARG A 83 -21.19 2.76 -1.23
N MET A 84 -20.64 1.70 -1.82
CA MET A 84 -19.25 1.30 -1.66
C MET A 84 -18.29 2.37 -2.22
N VAL A 85 -18.61 2.97 -3.38
CA VAL A 85 -17.84 4.08 -3.95
C VAL A 85 -17.83 5.28 -2.99
N VAL A 86 -18.99 5.65 -2.43
CA VAL A 86 -19.07 6.76 -1.45
C VAL A 86 -18.19 6.48 -0.23
N GLU A 87 -18.24 5.27 0.33
CA GLU A 87 -17.38 4.91 1.46
C GLU A 87 -15.90 4.87 1.09
N ASN A 88 -15.55 4.38 -0.08
CA ASN A 88 -14.18 4.38 -0.56
C ASN A 88 -13.61 5.80 -0.72
N PHE A 89 -14.42 6.75 -1.18
CA PHE A 89 -14.03 8.16 -1.24
C PHE A 89 -13.85 8.78 0.16
N LYS A 90 -14.72 8.48 1.13
CA LYS A 90 -14.53 8.90 2.52
C LYS A 90 -13.21 8.35 3.08
N ASN A 91 -12.87 7.09 2.80
CA ASN A 91 -11.58 6.52 3.20
C ASN A 91 -10.41 7.17 2.45
N THR A 92 -10.59 7.58 1.19
CA THR A 92 -9.56 8.30 0.41
C THR A 92 -9.22 9.65 1.03
N GLY A 93 -10.22 10.41 1.48
CA GLY A 93 -9.96 11.65 2.23
C GLY A 93 -9.29 11.38 3.58
N MET A 94 -9.68 10.30 4.25
CA MET A 94 -9.06 9.89 5.50
C MET A 94 -7.59 9.47 5.32
N ALA A 95 -7.20 8.90 4.18
CA ALA A 95 -5.81 8.58 3.85
C ALA A 95 -4.85 9.77 3.94
N LEU A 96 -5.33 10.99 3.63
CA LEU A 96 -4.54 12.21 3.78
C LEU A 96 -4.24 12.49 5.26
N ILE A 97 -5.25 12.35 6.12
CA ILE A 97 -5.11 12.52 7.57
C ILE A 97 -4.25 11.41 8.17
N GLU A 98 -4.42 10.17 7.69
CA GLU A 98 -3.61 9.01 8.07
C GLU A 98 -2.14 9.19 7.72
N THR A 99 -1.83 9.81 6.58
CA THR A 99 -0.46 10.19 6.21
C THR A 99 0.11 11.16 7.24
N GLY A 100 -0.67 12.17 7.63
CA GLY A 100 -0.29 13.12 8.68
C GLY A 100 -0.06 12.44 10.03
N ILE A 101 -0.99 11.59 10.45
CA ILE A 101 -0.88 10.76 11.67
C ILE A 101 0.42 9.94 11.62
N THR A 102 0.65 9.24 10.51
CA THR A 102 1.81 8.37 10.33
C THR A 102 3.11 9.14 10.38
N TRP A 103 3.19 10.33 9.79
CA TRP A 103 4.48 11.02 9.66
C TRP A 103 4.78 11.94 10.85
N PHE A 104 3.75 12.49 11.50
CA PHE A 104 3.91 13.54 12.51
C PHE A 104 3.50 13.15 13.93
N TRP A 105 2.70 12.10 14.16
CA TRP A 105 2.40 11.70 15.54
C TRP A 105 3.61 11.07 16.25
N PRO A 106 3.79 11.36 17.55
CA PRO A 106 4.72 10.60 18.37
C PRO A 106 4.26 9.14 18.51
N THR A 107 5.22 8.23 18.68
CA THR A 107 4.96 6.78 18.70
C THR A 107 4.01 6.37 19.83
N TRP A 108 4.07 6.99 21.01
CA TRP A 108 3.17 6.71 22.12
C TRP A 108 1.70 6.97 21.76
N ARG A 109 1.42 8.00 20.95
CA ARG A 109 0.06 8.35 20.51
C ARG A 109 -0.43 7.40 19.43
N PHE A 110 0.46 7.09 18.49
CA PHE A 110 0.20 6.14 17.41
C PHE A 110 -0.12 4.74 17.94
N LYS A 111 0.60 4.24 18.95
CA LYS A 111 0.31 2.93 19.57
C LYS A 111 -1.13 2.79 20.07
N ARG A 112 -1.76 3.88 20.55
CA ARG A 112 -3.13 3.86 21.09
C ARG A 112 -4.20 3.54 20.05
N ILE A 113 -3.91 3.66 18.75
CA ILE A 113 -4.87 3.35 17.67
C ILE A 113 -4.61 1.98 17.03
N LEU A 114 -3.56 1.25 17.44
CA LEU A 114 -3.23 -0.06 16.88
C LEU A 114 -3.82 -1.19 17.71
N ILE A 115 -4.18 -2.27 17.02
CA ILE A 115 -4.51 -3.57 17.58
C ILE A 115 -3.61 -4.58 16.86
N ALA A 116 -2.65 -5.15 17.58
CA ALA A 116 -1.88 -6.28 17.09
C ALA A 116 -2.75 -7.53 17.26
N LYS A 117 -3.49 -7.90 16.21
CA LYS A 117 -4.46 -8.99 16.28
C LYS A 117 -3.75 -10.33 16.12
N ASP A 118 -3.12 -10.54 14.98
CA ASP A 118 -2.43 -11.79 14.65
C ASP A 118 -1.11 -11.49 13.92
N ILE A 119 0.00 -11.42 14.65
CA ILE A 119 1.35 -11.16 14.09
C ILE A 119 2.39 -12.20 14.50
N LYS A 120 1.95 -13.28 15.16
CA LYS A 120 2.82 -14.29 15.80
C LYS A 120 3.70 -15.02 14.79
N GLU A 121 3.16 -15.35 13.63
CA GLU A 121 3.94 -16.01 12.58
C GLU A 121 5.07 -15.12 12.07
N LEU A 122 4.80 -13.82 11.89
CA LEU A 122 5.81 -12.86 11.49
C LEU A 122 6.90 -12.66 12.57
N GLN A 123 6.55 -12.80 13.85
CA GLN A 123 7.52 -12.81 14.96
C GLN A 123 8.37 -14.08 14.93
N ARG A 124 7.74 -15.25 14.81
CA ARG A 124 8.43 -16.55 14.71
C ARG A 124 9.46 -16.56 13.58
N LEU A 125 9.05 -16.16 12.37
CA LEU A 125 9.94 -16.09 11.20
C LEU A 125 11.10 -15.11 11.41
N ASN A 126 10.84 -13.99 12.10
CA ASN A 126 11.88 -13.02 12.45
C ASN A 126 12.91 -13.62 13.42
N ASP A 127 12.46 -14.37 14.43
CA ASP A 127 13.34 -14.99 15.43
C ASP A 127 14.16 -16.15 14.82
N GLU A 128 13.63 -16.81 13.80
CA GLU A 128 14.35 -17.81 12.98
C GLU A 128 15.34 -17.19 11.99
N GLY A 129 15.41 -15.86 11.88
CA GLY A 129 16.23 -15.18 10.88
C GLY A 129 15.78 -15.45 9.43
N LYS A 130 14.53 -15.85 9.24
CA LYS A 130 13.95 -16.14 7.92
C LYS A 130 13.46 -14.84 7.28
N GLY A 131 13.95 -14.55 6.08
CA GLY A 131 13.46 -13.40 5.30
C GLY A 131 11.99 -13.56 4.95
N VAL A 132 11.24 -12.47 4.96
CA VAL A 132 9.80 -12.50 4.70
C VAL A 132 9.43 -11.50 3.61
N LEU A 133 8.81 -12.00 2.55
CA LEU A 133 8.08 -11.19 1.60
C LEU A 133 6.68 -10.94 2.17
N LEU A 134 6.50 -9.77 2.79
CA LEU A 134 5.24 -9.37 3.40
C LEU A 134 4.36 -8.76 2.30
N CYS A 135 3.45 -9.58 1.78
CA CYS A 135 2.53 -9.25 0.71
C CYS A 135 1.34 -8.47 1.27
N CYS A 136 1.34 -7.16 1.05
CA CYS A 136 0.22 -6.27 1.39
C CYS A 136 -0.52 -5.85 0.12
N VAL A 137 -1.60 -5.11 0.30
CA VAL A 137 -2.32 -4.47 -0.80
C VAL A 137 -2.12 -2.95 -0.74
N HIS A 138 -2.36 -2.26 -1.85
CA HIS A 138 -2.45 -0.81 -1.89
C HIS A 138 -3.74 -0.36 -1.20
N ALA A 139 -3.81 -0.55 0.12
CA ALA A 139 -4.85 0.01 0.95
C ALA A 139 -4.68 1.54 1.02
N LEU A 140 -5.79 2.27 1.15
CA LEU A 140 -5.79 3.72 1.29
C LEU A 140 -5.00 4.17 2.52
N ASN A 141 -4.98 3.35 3.57
CA ASN A 141 -4.27 3.60 4.82
C ASN A 141 -2.86 2.96 4.87
N LEU A 142 -2.23 2.66 3.73
CA LEU A 142 -0.94 1.96 3.63
C LEU A 142 0.16 2.53 4.54
N GLU A 143 0.21 3.85 4.70
CA GLU A 143 1.17 4.54 5.58
C GLU A 143 1.02 4.09 7.05
N ILE A 144 -0.23 3.89 7.52
CA ILE A 144 -0.50 3.38 8.87
C ILE A 144 0.06 1.96 8.99
N THR A 145 -0.29 1.08 8.04
CA THR A 145 0.14 -0.33 8.03
C THR A 145 1.66 -0.44 8.11
N ALA A 146 2.38 0.28 7.23
CA ALA A 146 3.84 0.26 7.19
C ALA A 146 4.46 0.71 8.53
N ARG A 147 3.99 1.81 9.11
CA ARG A 147 4.51 2.28 10.41
C ARG A 147 4.09 1.38 11.57
N ALA A 148 2.90 0.78 11.52
CA ALA A 148 2.41 -0.13 12.55
C ALA A 148 3.34 -1.31 12.75
N PHE A 149 3.77 -1.97 11.67
CA PHE A 149 4.77 -3.03 11.75
C PHE A 149 6.07 -2.57 12.44
N GLY A 150 6.61 -1.40 12.07
CA GLY A 150 7.80 -0.84 12.74
C GLY A 150 7.58 -0.53 14.22
N VAL A 151 6.40 -0.01 14.60
CA VAL A 151 6.03 0.30 15.99
C VAL A 151 5.83 -0.97 16.84
N LEU A 152 5.42 -2.08 16.20
CA LEU A 152 5.23 -3.39 16.81
C LEU A 152 6.54 -4.21 16.87
N GLY A 153 7.69 -3.60 16.56
CA GLY A 153 8.99 -4.27 16.62
C GLY A 153 9.31 -5.11 15.38
N LEU A 154 8.51 -4.97 14.31
CA LEU A 154 8.64 -5.71 13.07
C LEU A 154 8.95 -4.78 11.87
N PRO A 155 10.00 -3.91 11.93
CA PRO A 155 10.32 -3.01 10.83
C PRO A 155 10.77 -3.78 9.58
N GLY A 156 10.63 -3.16 8.41
CA GLY A 156 11.01 -3.78 7.14
C GLY A 156 11.49 -2.78 6.10
N TYR A 157 11.73 -3.30 4.90
CA TYR A 157 12.13 -2.53 3.73
C TYR A 157 10.93 -2.29 2.82
N GLY A 158 10.69 -1.04 2.43
CA GLY A 158 9.65 -0.69 1.45
C GLY A 158 10.25 -0.34 0.10
N ALA A 159 9.66 -0.83 -0.99
CA ALA A 159 9.99 -0.37 -2.34
C ALA A 159 9.62 1.11 -2.49
N TYR A 160 10.55 1.91 -3.01
CA TYR A 160 10.47 3.36 -2.94
C TYR A 160 10.86 4.04 -4.25
N ARG A 161 10.15 5.12 -4.56
CA ARG A 161 10.49 6.05 -5.63
C ARG A 161 10.66 7.43 -4.99
N PRO A 162 11.87 8.02 -5.01
CA PRO A 162 12.05 9.38 -4.53
C PRO A 162 11.11 10.36 -5.26
N HIS A 163 10.53 11.26 -4.49
CA HIS A 163 9.70 12.34 -4.99
C HIS A 163 10.59 13.38 -5.70
N THR A 164 10.11 13.95 -6.80
CA THR A 164 10.89 14.88 -7.63
C THR A 164 11.07 16.25 -6.96
N ASN A 165 10.14 16.65 -6.09
CA ASN A 165 10.27 17.82 -5.22
C ASN A 165 11.14 17.47 -3.99
N PRO A 166 12.33 18.07 -3.81
CA PRO A 166 13.25 17.75 -2.71
C PRO A 166 12.71 18.03 -1.30
N ALA A 167 11.88 19.06 -1.11
CA ALA A 167 11.29 19.35 0.20
C ALA A 167 10.25 18.28 0.57
N TYR A 168 9.43 17.85 -0.40
CA TYR A 168 8.50 16.75 -0.21
C TYR A 168 9.25 15.46 0.09
N GLU A 169 10.30 15.16 -0.68
CA GLU A 169 11.14 13.96 -0.48
C GLU A 169 11.73 13.92 0.92
N PHE A 170 12.25 15.04 1.42
CA PHE A 170 12.78 15.13 2.78
C PHE A 170 11.73 14.78 3.84
N ILE A 171 10.50 15.28 3.70
CA ILE A 171 9.41 15.02 4.63
C ILE A 171 8.95 13.55 4.53
N GLN A 172 8.68 13.07 3.31
CA GLN A 172 8.22 11.71 3.04
C GLN A 172 9.21 10.66 3.53
N TYR A 173 10.50 10.82 3.23
CA TYR A 173 11.54 9.90 3.67
C TYR A 173 11.57 9.79 5.20
N ARG A 174 11.51 10.93 5.91
CA ARG A 174 11.50 10.96 7.38
C ARG A 174 10.25 10.31 7.96
N GLY A 175 9.09 10.53 7.33
CA GLY A 175 7.83 9.89 7.73
C GLY A 175 7.89 8.37 7.60
N ARG A 176 8.34 7.87 6.45
CA ARG A 176 8.37 6.43 6.11
C ARG A 176 9.47 5.63 6.79
N THR A 177 10.58 6.27 7.18
CA THR A 177 11.70 5.61 7.88
C THR A 177 11.63 5.71 9.40
N ARG A 178 10.57 6.36 9.92
CA ARG A 178 10.31 6.41 11.35
C ARG A 178 10.06 4.99 11.87
N ASN A 179 10.52 4.71 13.10
CA ASN A 179 10.33 3.40 13.74
C ASN A 179 11.02 2.23 13.00
N GLY A 180 12.16 2.49 12.34
CA GLY A 180 13.10 1.45 11.90
C GLY A 180 12.90 0.95 10.47
N ASN A 181 11.81 1.35 9.80
CA ASN A 181 11.61 1.02 8.39
C ASN A 181 12.70 1.63 7.51
N GLN A 182 13.04 0.94 6.44
CA GLN A 182 14.04 1.34 5.46
C GLN A 182 13.46 1.32 4.05
N LEU A 183 14.15 1.95 3.10
CA LEU A 183 13.64 2.16 1.74
C LEU A 183 14.64 1.62 0.73
N ILE A 184 14.13 0.83 -0.22
CA ILE A 184 14.89 0.29 -1.36
C ILE A 184 14.36 0.91 -2.62
N TYR A 185 15.23 1.27 -3.57
CA TYR A 185 14.77 1.83 -4.83
C TYR A 185 13.94 0.78 -5.56
N ARG A 186 12.73 1.14 -6.01
CA ARG A 186 11.76 0.17 -6.56
C ARG A 186 12.25 -0.66 -7.75
N ARG A 187 13.33 -0.24 -8.43
CA ARG A 187 13.94 -0.97 -9.55
C ARG A 187 15.19 -1.77 -9.16
N ASP A 188 15.65 -1.68 -7.91
CA ASP A 188 16.79 -2.43 -7.39
C ASP A 188 16.34 -3.79 -6.83
N LEU A 189 15.98 -4.69 -7.75
CA LEU A 189 15.60 -6.07 -7.42
C LEU A 189 16.74 -6.84 -6.74
N LYS A 190 18.01 -6.50 -7.05
CA LYS A 190 19.18 -7.15 -6.43
C LYS A 190 19.24 -6.83 -4.94
N GLN A 191 18.99 -5.57 -4.56
CA GLN A 191 18.94 -5.17 -3.17
C GLN A 191 17.72 -5.81 -2.46
N MET A 192 16.56 -5.89 -3.11
CA MET A 192 15.38 -6.57 -2.55
C MET A 192 15.65 -8.04 -2.23
N VAL A 193 16.26 -8.78 -3.15
CA VAL A 193 16.66 -10.18 -2.91
C VAL A 193 17.70 -10.28 -1.80
N ARG A 194 18.66 -9.36 -1.75
CA ARG A 194 19.71 -9.35 -0.71
C ARG A 194 19.11 -9.20 0.68
N VAL A 195 18.20 -8.25 0.90
CA VAL A 195 17.61 -8.03 2.23
C VAL A 195 16.77 -9.22 2.67
N LEU A 196 16.04 -9.85 1.75
CA LEU A 196 15.30 -11.08 2.04
C LEU A 196 16.25 -12.22 2.44
N ARG A 197 17.35 -12.43 1.71
CA ARG A 197 18.35 -13.46 2.07
C ARG A 197 19.06 -13.18 3.40
N GLN A 198 19.11 -11.94 3.84
CA GLN A 198 19.67 -11.52 5.13
C GLN A 198 18.68 -11.68 6.30
N GLY A 199 17.52 -12.29 6.08
CA GLY A 199 16.53 -12.48 7.14
C GLY A 199 15.61 -11.29 7.37
N HIS A 200 15.64 -10.26 6.50
CA HIS A 200 14.81 -9.08 6.66
C HIS A 200 13.45 -9.21 5.97
N ARG A 201 12.51 -8.37 6.42
CA ARG A 201 11.19 -8.19 5.80
C ARG A 201 11.24 -7.24 4.62
N LEU A 202 10.56 -7.58 3.53
CA LEU A 202 10.27 -6.69 2.41
C LEU A 202 8.77 -6.51 2.26
N PHE A 203 8.28 -5.27 2.40
CA PHE A 203 6.89 -4.91 2.07
C PHE A 203 6.73 -4.92 0.55
N TYR A 204 5.86 -5.80 0.04
CA TYR A 204 5.60 -5.94 -1.39
C TYR A 204 4.10 -5.91 -1.67
N LEU A 205 3.70 -5.22 -2.74
CA LEU A 205 2.30 -4.97 -3.08
C LEU A 205 2.01 -5.45 -4.51
N PRO A 206 1.50 -6.69 -4.70
CA PRO A 206 1.30 -7.31 -6.02
C PRO A 206 -0.04 -6.96 -6.69
N ASP A 207 -0.85 -6.10 -6.10
CA ASP A 207 -2.27 -5.89 -6.43
C ASP A 207 -2.54 -4.79 -7.47
N GLN A 208 -1.51 -4.24 -8.12
CA GLN A 208 -1.67 -3.23 -9.19
C GLN A 208 -1.33 -3.77 -10.57
N ASP A 209 -1.93 -3.13 -11.57
CA ASP A 209 -1.65 -3.37 -12.98
C ASP A 209 -0.45 -2.50 -13.44
N TYR A 210 0.68 -3.17 -13.66
CA TYR A 210 1.92 -2.58 -14.16
C TYR A 210 2.09 -2.70 -15.68
N GLY A 211 1.05 -3.14 -16.39
CA GLY A 211 1.10 -3.49 -17.81
C GLY A 211 1.80 -4.81 -18.08
N HIS A 212 1.97 -5.14 -19.36
CA HIS A 212 2.41 -6.46 -19.82
C HIS A 212 3.85 -6.85 -19.45
N ASN A 213 4.69 -5.88 -19.09
CA ASN A 213 6.07 -6.20 -18.75
C ASN A 213 6.14 -6.91 -17.39
N LYS A 214 6.62 -8.17 -17.39
CA LYS A 214 6.71 -9.02 -16.19
C LYS A 214 5.36 -9.19 -15.50
N SER A 215 4.36 -9.49 -16.32
CA SER A 215 3.00 -9.77 -15.89
C SER A 215 2.41 -10.93 -16.71
N VAL A 216 1.43 -11.60 -16.11
CA VAL A 216 0.60 -12.65 -16.71
C VAL A 216 -0.88 -12.26 -16.56
N PHE A 217 -1.76 -12.92 -17.30
CA PHE A 217 -3.21 -12.73 -17.20
C PHE A 217 -3.80 -13.92 -16.45
N VAL A 218 -4.35 -13.66 -15.28
CA VAL A 218 -4.89 -14.66 -14.36
C VAL A 218 -6.12 -14.11 -13.65
N PRO A 219 -6.97 -14.96 -13.05
CA PRO A 219 -8.16 -14.50 -12.34
C PRO A 219 -7.84 -13.53 -11.20
N PHE A 220 -8.66 -12.48 -11.08
CA PHE A 220 -8.69 -11.56 -9.93
C PHE A 220 -10.12 -11.07 -9.70
N PHE A 221 -10.74 -11.54 -8.62
CA PHE A 221 -12.19 -11.52 -8.42
C PHE A 221 -12.91 -12.13 -9.64
N ALA A 222 -14.04 -11.57 -10.07
CA ALA A 222 -14.78 -12.06 -11.24
C ALA A 222 -14.12 -11.74 -12.61
N VAL A 223 -12.90 -11.18 -12.63
CA VAL A 223 -12.18 -10.89 -13.88
C VAL A 223 -11.18 -12.01 -14.15
N GLU A 224 -11.53 -12.91 -15.07
CA GLU A 224 -10.73 -14.09 -15.44
C GLU A 224 -9.34 -13.75 -15.98
N GLU A 225 -9.22 -12.65 -16.73
CA GLU A 225 -7.96 -12.21 -17.33
C GLU A 225 -7.55 -10.83 -16.81
N ALA A 226 -7.07 -10.80 -15.56
CA ALA A 226 -6.51 -9.60 -14.95
C ALA A 226 -4.99 -9.60 -15.06
N CYS A 227 -4.43 -8.53 -15.62
CA CYS A 227 -2.98 -8.33 -15.71
C CYS A 227 -2.38 -8.27 -14.30
N THR A 228 -1.51 -9.23 -13.98
CA THR A 228 -0.98 -9.45 -12.63
C THR A 228 0.53 -9.63 -12.70
N THR A 229 1.27 -8.94 -11.84
CA THR A 229 2.73 -8.98 -11.86
C THR A 229 3.29 -10.33 -11.41
N THR A 230 4.37 -10.77 -12.07
CA THR A 230 5.10 -12.00 -11.68
C THR A 230 6.22 -11.74 -10.67
N GLY A 231 6.34 -10.48 -10.20
CA GLY A 231 7.40 -10.06 -9.29
C GLY A 231 7.43 -10.81 -7.94
N THR A 232 6.28 -11.24 -7.42
CA THR A 232 6.22 -12.08 -6.21
C THR A 232 6.95 -13.40 -6.42
N SER A 233 6.68 -14.08 -7.55
CA SER A 233 7.32 -15.35 -7.90
C SER A 233 8.83 -15.18 -8.05
N ILE A 234 9.27 -14.13 -8.74
CA ILE A 234 10.70 -13.81 -8.94
C ILE A 234 11.40 -13.60 -7.59
N LEU A 235 10.82 -12.77 -6.71
CA LEU A 235 11.42 -12.44 -5.41
C LEU A 235 11.46 -13.65 -4.48
N ALA A 236 10.34 -14.39 -4.36
CA ALA A 236 10.25 -15.57 -3.51
C ALA A 236 11.21 -16.67 -3.98
N TYR A 237 11.19 -17.01 -5.27
CA TYR A 237 12.04 -18.06 -5.84
C TYR A 237 13.54 -17.76 -5.64
N THR A 238 13.95 -16.51 -5.88
CA THR A 238 15.36 -16.11 -5.85
C THR A 238 15.88 -15.95 -4.42
N SER A 239 15.05 -15.47 -3.49
CA SER A 239 15.46 -15.22 -2.11
C SER A 239 15.25 -16.40 -1.17
N LYS A 240 14.35 -17.34 -1.51
CA LYS A 240 13.88 -18.41 -0.61
C LYS A 240 13.26 -17.86 0.69
N SER A 241 12.66 -16.67 0.61
CA SER A 241 11.92 -16.05 1.71
C SER A 241 10.61 -16.80 1.99
N ALA A 242 10.11 -16.68 3.21
CA ALA A 242 8.70 -16.93 3.49
C ALA A 242 7.82 -15.89 2.77
N ILE A 243 6.55 -16.21 2.59
CA ILE A 243 5.56 -15.35 1.93
C ILE A 243 4.40 -15.20 2.90
N VAL A 244 4.17 -13.99 3.39
CA VAL A 244 3.14 -13.74 4.41
C VAL A 244 2.18 -12.67 3.88
N PRO A 245 0.91 -12.98 3.64
CA PRO A 245 -0.12 -11.99 3.39
C PRO A 245 -0.34 -11.13 4.65
N GLY A 246 -0.39 -9.80 4.49
CA GLY A 246 -0.53 -8.89 5.63
C GLY A 246 -1.40 -7.67 5.34
N SER A 247 -2.08 -7.19 6.38
CA SER A 247 -2.93 -5.99 6.30
C SER A 247 -2.97 -5.20 7.61
N GLY A 248 -3.50 -3.98 7.53
CA GLY A 248 -3.58 -3.05 8.66
C GLY A 248 -4.83 -2.18 8.60
N PHE A 249 -6.01 -2.75 8.39
CA PHE A 249 -7.24 -2.00 8.12
C PHE A 249 -7.84 -1.35 9.36
N ARG A 250 -8.52 -0.22 9.16
CA ARG A 250 -9.30 0.44 10.22
C ARG A 250 -10.61 -0.32 10.44
N ASN A 251 -10.91 -0.69 11.67
CA ASN A 251 -12.19 -1.27 12.05
C ASN A 251 -13.25 -0.18 12.36
N GLN A 252 -14.47 -0.61 12.67
CA GLN A 252 -15.61 0.27 12.94
C GLN A 252 -15.39 1.21 14.15
N ASN A 253 -14.55 0.81 15.10
CA ASN A 253 -14.17 1.62 16.28
C ASN A 253 -13.04 2.62 15.98
N GLY A 254 -12.61 2.71 14.73
CA GLY A 254 -11.52 3.57 14.30
C GLY A 254 -10.13 3.08 14.71
N LYS A 255 -9.98 1.84 15.18
CA LYS A 255 -8.67 1.23 15.49
C LYS A 255 -8.16 0.44 14.29
N TYR A 256 -6.85 0.25 14.19
CA TYR A 256 -6.23 -0.45 13.07
C TYR A 256 -5.81 -1.85 13.48
N GLU A 257 -6.43 -2.85 12.87
CA GLU A 257 -6.13 -4.26 13.11
C GLU A 257 -5.00 -4.71 12.19
N ILE A 258 -3.86 -5.04 12.79
CA ILE A 258 -2.67 -5.52 12.10
C ILE A 258 -2.68 -7.05 12.12
N ILE A 259 -2.67 -7.65 10.93
CA ILE A 259 -2.75 -9.10 10.73
C ILE A 259 -1.66 -9.50 9.71
N ALA A 260 -0.85 -10.49 10.06
CA ALA A 260 0.18 -11.12 9.24
C ALA A 260 0.58 -12.47 9.90
N ASP A 261 -0.33 -13.42 9.90
CA ASP A 261 -0.32 -14.59 10.77
C ASP A 261 -0.18 -15.93 10.04
N LYS A 262 -0.26 -15.94 8.71
CA LYS A 262 -0.14 -17.15 7.90
C LYS A 262 0.97 -17.01 6.88
N SER A 263 1.92 -17.94 6.88
CA SER A 263 2.83 -18.12 5.76
C SER A 263 2.19 -19.02 4.70
N ILE A 264 2.37 -18.68 3.43
CA ILE A 264 1.78 -19.37 2.27
C ILE A 264 2.86 -19.92 1.33
N ASP A 265 4.12 -19.89 1.75
CA ASP A 265 5.27 -20.26 0.91
C ASP A 265 5.37 -21.76 0.62
N GLN A 266 4.84 -22.61 1.51
CA GLN A 266 4.86 -24.07 1.35
C GLN A 266 4.14 -24.53 0.07
N ASP A 267 2.95 -23.98 -0.19
CA ASP A 267 2.11 -24.34 -1.34
C ASP A 267 2.27 -23.37 -2.51
N PHE A 268 3.15 -22.38 -2.39
CA PHE A 268 3.34 -21.37 -3.41
C PHE A 268 3.98 -21.97 -4.67
N PRO A 269 3.30 -21.91 -5.85
CA PRO A 269 3.81 -22.54 -7.07
C PRO A 269 5.22 -22.05 -7.43
N GLN A 270 6.10 -22.98 -7.80
CA GLN A 270 7.49 -22.72 -8.16
C GLN A 270 7.70 -22.97 -9.65
N LYS A 271 8.51 -22.13 -10.31
CA LYS A 271 8.84 -22.23 -11.75
C LYS A 271 7.62 -22.18 -12.69
N ASP A 272 6.48 -21.71 -12.20
CA ASP A 272 5.28 -21.41 -12.98
C ASP A 272 4.77 -20.03 -12.54
N GLU A 273 5.06 -19.01 -13.34
CA GLU A 273 4.68 -17.63 -13.03
C GLU A 273 3.16 -17.40 -13.10
N THR A 274 2.45 -18.15 -13.94
CA THR A 274 0.99 -18.07 -14.10
C THR A 274 0.29 -18.67 -12.89
N ALA A 275 0.63 -19.90 -12.52
CA ALA A 275 0.08 -20.53 -11.32
C ALA A 275 0.42 -19.73 -10.05
N ALA A 276 1.64 -19.22 -9.94
CA ALA A 276 2.08 -18.41 -8.80
C ALA A 276 1.29 -17.09 -8.69
N ALA A 277 1.04 -16.40 -9.81
CA ALA A 277 0.26 -15.17 -9.84
C ALA A 277 -1.21 -15.43 -9.48
N ALA A 278 -1.82 -16.49 -10.03
CA ALA A 278 -3.19 -16.88 -9.70
C ALA A 278 -3.33 -17.26 -8.21
N TYR A 279 -2.35 -18.00 -7.68
CA TYR A 279 -2.30 -18.36 -6.26
C TYR A 279 -2.18 -17.12 -5.36
N MET A 280 -1.30 -16.18 -5.71
CA MET A 280 -1.16 -14.91 -4.97
C MET A 280 -2.44 -14.07 -5.00
N ASN A 281 -3.13 -14.01 -6.14
CA ASN A 281 -4.37 -13.24 -6.28
C ASN A 281 -5.46 -13.70 -5.31
N LYS A 282 -5.59 -15.00 -5.03
CA LYS A 282 -6.51 -15.52 -4.00
C LYS A 282 -6.27 -14.88 -2.63
N PHE A 283 -5.02 -14.79 -2.20
CA PHE A 283 -4.68 -14.16 -0.91
C PHE A 283 -4.82 -12.64 -0.93
N VAL A 284 -4.58 -12.00 -2.08
CA VAL A 284 -4.85 -10.57 -2.24
C VAL A 284 -6.35 -10.29 -2.13
N GLU A 285 -7.20 -11.11 -2.75
CA GLU A 285 -8.66 -11.04 -2.61
C GLU A 285 -9.08 -11.23 -1.15
N GLU A 286 -8.58 -12.27 -0.47
CA GLU A 286 -8.81 -12.48 0.96
C GLU A 286 -8.44 -11.25 1.81
N ILE A 287 -7.29 -10.61 1.52
CA ILE A 287 -6.90 -9.37 2.21
C ILE A 287 -7.91 -8.27 1.93
N ILE A 288 -8.24 -8.02 0.65
CA ILE A 288 -9.17 -6.93 0.26
C ILE A 288 -10.54 -7.14 0.91
N MET A 289 -11.04 -8.37 0.96
CA MET A 289 -12.36 -8.70 1.52
C MET A 289 -12.46 -8.47 3.04
N ARG A 290 -11.35 -8.27 3.76
CA ARG A 290 -11.37 -7.85 5.17
C ARG A 290 -11.94 -6.44 5.36
N ALA A 291 -11.74 -5.55 4.38
CA ALA A 291 -12.22 -4.17 4.38
C ALA A 291 -12.23 -3.62 2.93
N PRO A 292 -13.14 -4.10 2.07
CA PRO A 292 -13.11 -3.77 0.64
C PRO A 292 -13.22 -2.26 0.40
N GLU A 293 -13.93 -1.53 1.25
CA GLU A 293 -14.08 -0.07 1.18
C GLU A 293 -12.78 0.70 1.42
N GLN A 294 -11.72 0.05 1.93
CA GLN A 294 -10.42 0.65 2.23
C GLN A 294 -9.33 0.31 1.19
N TRP A 295 -9.64 -0.51 0.18
CA TRP A 295 -8.71 -0.76 -0.92
C TRP A 295 -8.70 0.41 -1.94
N MET A 296 -7.59 0.62 -2.66
CA MET A 296 -7.42 1.73 -3.62
C MET A 296 -8.17 1.48 -4.94
N TRP A 297 -9.50 1.44 -4.87
CA TRP A 297 -10.39 1.31 -6.04
C TRP A 297 -10.23 2.47 -7.05
N LEU A 298 -9.54 3.56 -6.71
CA LEU A 298 -9.27 4.69 -7.61
C LEU A 298 -8.18 4.41 -8.67
N HIS A 299 -7.45 3.29 -8.54
CA HIS A 299 -6.49 2.82 -9.54
C HIS A 299 -7.21 2.00 -10.61
N LYS A 300 -6.86 2.19 -11.89
CA LYS A 300 -7.40 1.36 -12.98
C LYS A 300 -6.76 -0.04 -12.95
N ARG A 301 -7.26 -0.93 -12.07
CA ARG A 301 -6.76 -2.29 -11.82
C ARG A 301 -6.83 -3.22 -13.03
N PHE A 302 -7.78 -3.04 -13.93
CA PHE A 302 -8.12 -3.94 -15.03
C PHE A 302 -7.87 -3.29 -16.40
N LYS A 303 -6.87 -2.39 -16.51
CA LYS A 303 -6.70 -1.52 -17.70
C LYS A 303 -6.02 -2.23 -18.85
N SER A 304 -5.14 -3.18 -18.54
CA SER A 304 -4.43 -4.00 -19.52
C SER A 304 -5.24 -5.24 -19.86
N LEU A 305 -5.31 -5.53 -21.16
CA LEU A 305 -5.93 -6.72 -21.73
C LEU A 305 -4.86 -7.66 -22.31
N PRO A 306 -5.15 -8.96 -22.48
CA PRO A 306 -4.25 -9.90 -23.15
C PRO A 306 -3.82 -9.42 -24.53
N ASP A 307 -4.78 -8.90 -25.31
CA ASP A 307 -4.48 -8.23 -26.58
C ASP A 307 -3.89 -6.83 -26.34
N HIS A 308 -2.64 -6.66 -26.74
CA HIS A 308 -1.87 -5.42 -26.59
C HIS A 308 -2.40 -4.27 -27.45
N SER A 309 -3.17 -4.55 -28.50
CA SER A 309 -3.76 -3.52 -29.36
C SER A 309 -4.92 -2.77 -28.68
N LEU A 310 -5.56 -3.40 -27.69
CA LEU A 310 -6.70 -2.86 -26.97
C LEU A 310 -6.24 -2.18 -25.68
N THR A 311 -6.44 -0.86 -25.55
CA THR A 311 -6.05 -0.11 -24.35
C THR A 311 -7.27 0.46 -23.61
N ASN A 312 -7.29 0.31 -22.28
CA ASN A 312 -8.32 0.86 -21.39
C ASN A 312 -9.78 0.51 -21.75
N SER A 313 -10.04 -0.52 -22.57
CA SER A 313 -11.39 -0.84 -23.06
C SER A 313 -12.39 -1.05 -21.92
N ARG A 314 -11.94 -1.67 -20.81
CA ARG A 314 -12.78 -1.92 -19.63
C ARG A 314 -13.19 -0.64 -18.88
N TYR A 315 -12.60 0.52 -19.16
CA TYR A 315 -12.89 1.81 -18.51
C TYR A 315 -13.42 2.89 -19.47
N GLN A 316 -13.85 2.48 -20.66
CA GLN A 316 -14.55 3.38 -21.58
C GLN A 316 -15.95 3.69 -21.03
#